data_AF-V5A752-F1
#
_entry.id   AF-V5A752-F1
#
_cell.length_a   1.000
_cell.length_b   1.000
_cell.length_c   1.000
_cell.angle_alpha   90.00
_cell.angle_beta   90.00
_cell.angle_gamma   90.00
#
_symmetry.space_group_name_H-M   'P 1'
#
loop_
_entity.id
_entity.type
_entity.pdbx_description
1 polymer ?
#
loop_
_entity_poly.entity_id
_entity_poly.type
_entity_poly.pdbx_seq_one_letter_code
_entity_poly.pdbx_strand_id
1 'polypeptide(L)'
;MKEYKMRPGEYFDDRVPDLKELMEENFGSVTGSEAREGNELYVVSEPDNPVFDRILAGKSAYDSKKDRLLVEFQERDAEELIAEGEVDAAADAVDLKNDFLKTVTARDAKARRDSMKRDVEDEAPNY
;
A
#
# COMPACT_ATOMS: atom_id res chain seq x y z
N MET A 1 6.41 5.92 -4.47
CA MET A 1 5.61 5.72 -3.24
C MET A 1 4.23 6.36 -3.35
N LYS A 2 3.20 5.69 -2.82
CA LYS A 2 1.82 6.22 -2.76
C LYS A 2 1.40 6.35 -1.30
N GLU A 3 0.72 7.45 -0.99
CA GLU A 3 0.10 7.67 0.31
C GLU A 3 -1.41 7.44 0.25
N TYR A 4 -1.95 6.75 1.25
CA TYR A 4 -3.39 6.55 1.40
C TYR A 4 -3.89 7.10 2.73
N LYS A 5 -4.92 7.93 2.65
CA LYS A 5 -5.61 8.48 3.83
C LYS A 5 -6.52 7.45 4.47
N MET A 6 -6.47 7.37 5.80
CA MET A 6 -7.41 6.59 6.60
C MET A 6 -8.85 7.10 6.42
N ARG A 7 -9.85 6.24 6.65
CA ARG A 7 -11.26 6.65 6.79
C ARG A 7 -11.39 7.62 7.98
N PRO A 8 -12.20 8.69 7.88
CA PRO A 8 -12.39 9.62 9.00
C PRO A 8 -12.89 8.88 10.25
N GLY A 9 -12.23 9.10 11.39
CA GLY A 9 -12.55 8.46 12.67
C GLY A 9 -11.79 7.16 12.95
N GLU A 10 -11.03 6.63 11.98
CA GLU A 10 -10.16 5.46 12.17
C GLU A 10 -8.70 5.92 12.35
N TYR A 11 -8.00 5.28 13.30
CA TYR A 11 -6.57 5.48 13.54
C TYR A 11 -5.78 4.28 13.01
N PHE A 12 -4.54 4.52 12.60
CA PHE A 12 -3.73 3.45 12.01
C PHE A 12 -3.43 2.36 13.05
N ASP A 13 -2.98 2.75 14.25
CA ASP A 13 -2.55 1.81 15.30
C ASP A 13 -3.72 0.98 15.85
N ASP A 14 -4.95 1.49 15.79
CA ASP A 14 -6.15 0.75 16.21
C ASP A 14 -6.52 -0.37 15.23
N ARG A 15 -6.27 -0.15 13.93
CA ARG A 15 -6.61 -1.12 12.87
C ARG A 15 -5.47 -2.09 12.57
N VAL A 16 -4.25 -1.57 12.65
CA VAL A 16 -3.03 -2.26 12.28
C VAL A 16 -2.06 -2.11 13.46
N PRO A 17 -2.30 -2.86 14.55
CA PRO A 17 -1.43 -2.81 15.73
C PRO A 17 -0.02 -3.30 15.38
N ASP A 18 0.09 -4.25 14.45
CA ASP A 18 1.35 -4.71 13.89
C ASP A 18 1.27 -4.72 12.36
N LEU A 19 1.90 -3.72 11.74
CA LEU A 19 1.97 -3.64 10.28
C LEU A 19 2.90 -4.70 9.70
N LYS A 20 3.93 -5.10 10.44
CA LYS A 20 4.88 -6.10 9.98
C LYS A 20 4.18 -7.44 9.85
N GLU A 21 3.44 -7.85 10.87
CA GLU A 21 2.63 -9.08 10.84
C GLU A 21 1.63 -9.05 9.68
N LEU A 22 0.90 -7.94 9.49
CA LEU A 22 -0.03 -7.81 8.38
C LEU A 22 0.66 -7.94 7.01
N MET A 23 1.88 -7.42 6.84
CA MET A 23 2.65 -7.62 5.61
C MET A 23 3.06 -9.07 5.44
N GLU A 24 3.52 -9.73 6.51
CA GLU A 24 3.90 -11.14 6.50
C GLU A 24 2.73 -12.04 6.10
N GLU A 25 1.52 -11.74 6.58
CA GLU A 25 0.30 -12.49 6.24
C GLU A 25 -0.18 -12.28 4.79
N ASN A 26 0.00 -11.09 4.22
CA ASN A 26 -0.56 -10.75 2.90
C ASN A 26 0.43 -10.99 1.76
N PHE A 27 1.72 -10.79 2.01
CA PHE A 27 2.73 -10.72 0.96
C PHE A 27 3.93 -11.62 1.18
N GLY A 28 4.07 -12.20 2.38
CA GLY A 28 5.22 -13.03 2.73
C GLY A 28 6.24 -12.31 3.60
N SER A 29 7.32 -13.01 3.92
CA SER A 29 8.23 -12.66 5.02
C SER A 29 8.87 -11.27 4.86
N VAL A 30 8.80 -10.46 5.92
CA VAL A 30 9.47 -9.16 5.96
C VAL A 30 10.97 -9.37 6.15
N THR A 31 11.73 -8.98 5.13
CA THR A 31 13.18 -9.14 5.04
C THR A 31 13.97 -8.04 5.76
N GLY A 32 13.35 -6.90 6.04
CA GLY A 32 13.99 -5.79 6.74
C GLY A 32 13.11 -4.55 6.88
N SER A 33 13.71 -3.44 7.31
CA SER A 33 13.09 -2.12 7.29
C SER A 33 14.02 -1.08 6.67
N GLU A 34 13.44 -0.08 6.00
CA GLU A 34 14.13 1.07 5.43
C GLU A 34 13.49 2.37 5.90
N ALA A 35 14.32 3.36 6.22
CA ALA A 35 13.84 4.71 6.53
C ALA A 35 13.71 5.54 5.25
N ARG A 36 12.51 6.07 4.97
CA ARG A 36 12.23 6.97 3.84
C ARG A 36 11.43 8.16 4.33
N GLU A 37 11.88 9.37 3.96
CA GLU A 37 11.18 10.62 4.29
C GLU A 37 10.91 10.77 5.80
N GLY A 38 11.79 10.21 6.64
CA GLY A 38 11.66 10.22 8.10
C GLY A 38 10.69 9.18 8.67
N ASN A 39 10.11 8.30 7.84
CA ASN A 39 9.22 7.21 8.24
C ASN A 39 9.92 5.86 8.10
N GLU A 40 9.64 4.93 8.99
CA GLU A 40 10.09 3.53 8.89
C GLU A 40 9.12 2.74 8.01
N LEU A 41 9.66 2.06 7.01
CA LEU A 41 8.94 1.19 6.10
C LEU A 41 9.48 -0.24 6.22
N TYR A 42 8.60 -1.22 6.38
CA TYR A 42 8.94 -2.63 6.28
C TYR A 42 9.11 -3.03 4.82
N VAL A 43 10.06 -3.92 4.56
CA VAL A 43 10.45 -4.37 3.22
C VAL A 43 10.24 -5.87 3.08
N VAL A 44 9.43 -6.24 2.09
CA VAL A 44 9.32 -7.60 1.57
C VAL A 44 10.09 -7.65 0.25
N SER A 45 11.25 -8.30 0.26
CA SER A 45 12.12 -8.41 -0.93
C SER A 45 11.79 -9.63 -1.79
N GLU A 46 11.13 -10.63 -1.23
CA GLU A 46 10.69 -11.84 -1.93
C GLU A 46 9.22 -12.10 -1.59
N PRO A 47 8.29 -11.41 -2.27
CA PRO A 47 6.86 -11.61 -2.03
C PRO A 47 6.39 -12.98 -2.52
N ASP A 48 5.36 -13.54 -1.87
CA ASP A 48 4.81 -14.85 -2.24
C ASP A 48 4.14 -14.84 -3.63
N ASN A 49 3.66 -13.68 -4.08
CA ASN A 49 3.05 -13.53 -5.39
C ASN A 49 4.10 -13.02 -6.41
N PRO A 50 4.34 -13.74 -7.52
CA PRO A 50 5.41 -13.46 -8.49
C PRO A 50 5.20 -12.18 -9.32
N VAL A 51 4.04 -11.54 -9.19
CA VAL A 51 3.77 -10.22 -9.76
C VAL A 51 4.59 -9.14 -9.07
N PHE A 52 4.91 -9.32 -7.79
CA PHE A 52 5.65 -8.33 -7.01
C PHE A 52 7.13 -8.68 -6.95
N ASP A 53 7.97 -7.75 -7.40
CA ASP A 53 9.41 -7.83 -7.15
C ASP A 53 9.75 -7.40 -5.72
N ARG A 54 9.04 -6.40 -5.21
CA ARG A 54 9.32 -5.81 -3.90
C ARG A 54 8.14 -5.01 -3.38
N ILE A 55 7.92 -5.08 -2.07
CA ILE A 55 6.87 -4.29 -1.41
C ILE A 55 7.46 -3.55 -0.22
N LEU A 56 7.16 -2.26 -0.14
CA LEU A 56 7.48 -1.43 1.02
C LEU A 56 6.17 -0.89 1.61
N ALA A 57 6.00 -0.98 2.93
CA ALA A 57 4.88 -0.33 3.60
C ALA A 57 5.26 0.22 4.97
N GLY A 58 4.69 1.36 5.34
CA GLY A 58 4.89 1.97 6.64
C GLY A 58 3.86 3.06 6.94
N LYS A 59 3.97 3.64 8.12
CA LYS A 59 3.06 4.66 8.62
C LYS A 59 3.67 6.05 8.46
N SER A 60 2.88 7.02 7.99
CA SER A 60 3.32 8.42 7.97
C SER A 60 3.16 9.02 9.35
N ALA A 61 4.25 9.46 9.97
CA ALA A 61 4.19 10.15 11.25
C ALA A 61 4.03 11.68 11.10
N TYR A 62 4.14 12.25 9.90
CA TYR A 62 4.25 13.70 9.72
C TYR A 62 2.91 14.47 9.87
N ASP A 63 2.81 15.18 11.01
CA ASP A 63 2.11 16.43 11.39
C ASP A 63 0.67 16.75 10.92
N SER A 64 0.08 16.02 9.96
CA SER A 64 -1.18 16.41 9.32
C SER A 64 -2.44 15.79 9.96
N LYS A 65 -2.60 15.89 11.29
CA LYS A 65 -3.84 15.54 12.06
C LYS A 65 -4.45 14.14 11.85
N LYS A 66 -3.91 13.30 10.95
CA LYS A 66 -4.46 12.00 10.55
C LYS A 66 -3.33 11.11 10.09
N ASP A 67 -3.32 9.89 10.59
CA ASP A 67 -2.41 8.85 10.13
C ASP A 67 -2.64 8.56 8.63
N ARG A 68 -1.57 8.21 7.91
CA ARG A 68 -1.63 7.72 6.54
C ARG A 68 -0.77 6.48 6.39
N LEU A 69 -1.16 5.64 5.44
CA LEU A 69 -0.36 4.51 4.99
C LEU A 69 0.54 4.98 3.85
N LEU A 70 1.86 4.80 3.98
CA LEU A 70 2.80 4.83 2.86
C LEU A 70 2.97 3.42 2.34
N VAL A 71 2.85 3.25 1.04
CA VAL A 71 3.10 1.96 0.40
C VAL A 71 3.70 2.12 -0.99
N GLU A 72 4.54 1.18 -1.35
CA GLU A 72 5.15 1.06 -2.66
C GLU A 72 5.11 -0.41 -3.09
N PHE A 73 4.42 -0.68 -4.18
CA PHE A 73 4.37 -1.99 -4.82
C PHE A 73 5.23 -1.89 -6.07
N GLN A 74 6.33 -2.63 -6.10
CA GLN A 74 7.16 -2.79 -7.29
C GLN A 74 6.68 -4.07 -7.99
N GLU A 75 6.13 -3.90 -9.18
CA GLU A 75 5.49 -4.98 -9.95
C GLU A 75 6.30 -5.27 -11.20
N ARG A 76 6.33 -6.55 -11.60
CA ARG A 76 6.91 -6.98 -12.88
C ARG A 76 6.09 -6.47 -14.05
N ASP A 77 6.73 -6.40 -15.21
CA ASP A 77 6.08 -5.97 -16.44
C ASP A 77 4.98 -6.95 -16.86
N ALA A 78 3.84 -6.40 -17.30
CA ALA A 78 2.69 -7.21 -17.70
C ALA A 78 3.00 -8.14 -18.87
N GLU A 79 3.92 -7.75 -19.76
CA GLU A 79 4.35 -8.58 -20.89
C GLU A 79 5.12 -9.83 -20.41
N GLU A 80 5.96 -9.70 -19.40
CA GLU A 80 6.70 -10.82 -18.81
C GLU A 80 5.75 -11.78 -18.09
N LEU A 81 4.80 -11.25 -17.31
CA LEU A 81 3.77 -12.05 -16.64
C LEU A 81 2.93 -12.86 -17.62
N ILE A 82 2.54 -12.26 -18.75
CA ILE A 82 1.79 -12.96 -19.80
C ILE A 82 2.67 -14.02 -20.47
N ALA A 83 3.94 -13.72 -20.73
CA ALA A 83 4.87 -14.67 -21.35
C ALA A 83 5.14 -15.90 -20.46
N GLU A 84 5.21 -15.72 -19.15
CA GLU A 84 5.37 -16.80 -18.16
C GLU A 84 4.04 -17.50 -17.82
N GLY A 85 2.91 -16.97 -18.28
CA GLY A 85 1.59 -17.55 -18.06
C GLY A 85 1.00 -17.25 -16.68
N GLU A 86 1.48 -16.22 -16.00
CA GLU A 86 1.11 -15.85 -14.63
C GLU A 86 -0.11 -14.90 -14.56
N VAL A 87 -1.02 -15.02 -15.52
CA VAL A 87 -2.21 -14.14 -15.59
C VAL A 87 -3.10 -14.30 -14.36
N ASP A 88 -3.22 -15.52 -13.82
CA ASP A 88 -3.97 -15.78 -12.59
C ASP A 88 -3.32 -15.11 -11.37
N ALA A 89 -1.99 -15.14 -11.27
CA ALA A 89 -1.25 -14.46 -10.21
C ALA A 89 -1.44 -12.94 -10.26
N ALA A 90 -1.57 -12.36 -11.46
CA ALA A 90 -1.90 -10.94 -11.64
C ALA A 90 -3.29 -10.58 -11.10
N ALA A 91 -4.28 -11.46 -11.24
CA ALA A 91 -5.59 -11.25 -10.64
C ALA A 91 -5.50 -11.30 -9.10
N ASP A 92 -4.82 -12.32 -8.56
CA ASP A 92 -4.61 -12.47 -7.12
C ASP A 92 -3.84 -11.28 -6.53
N ALA A 93 -2.85 -10.74 -7.25
CA ALA A 93 -2.09 -9.57 -6.82
C ALA A 93 -2.98 -8.32 -6.67
N VAL A 94 -3.92 -8.12 -7.60
CA VAL A 94 -4.88 -7.00 -7.53
C VAL A 94 -5.79 -7.15 -6.32
N ASP A 95 -6.26 -8.36 -6.03
CA ASP A 95 -7.13 -8.63 -4.89
C ASP A 95 -6.37 -8.45 -3.58
N LEU A 96 -5.17 -9.01 -3.44
CA LEU A 96 -4.29 -8.82 -2.27
C LEU A 96 -4.02 -7.33 -1.99
N LYS A 97 -3.69 -6.55 -3.01
CA LYS A 97 -3.50 -5.09 -2.85
C LYS A 97 -4.77 -4.42 -2.34
N ASN A 98 -5.93 -4.80 -2.88
CA ASN A 98 -7.18 -4.17 -2.51
C ASN A 98 -7.60 -4.51 -1.08
N ASP A 99 -7.41 -5.76 -0.68
CA ASP A 99 -7.72 -6.24 0.65
C ASP A 99 -6.76 -5.64 1.68
N PHE A 100 -5.44 -5.67 1.44
CA PHE A 100 -4.47 -4.99 2.28
C PHE A 100 -4.82 -3.50 2.48
N LEU A 101 -5.03 -2.77 1.37
CA LEU A 101 -5.35 -1.34 1.45
C LEU A 101 -6.67 -1.08 2.17
N LYS A 102 -7.67 -1.95 2.01
CA LYS A 102 -8.97 -1.83 2.70
C LYS A 102 -8.84 -2.14 4.19
N THR A 103 -8.09 -3.17 4.55
CA THR A 103 -7.83 -3.56 5.94
C THR A 103 -7.17 -2.42 6.71
N VAL A 104 -6.11 -1.85 6.12
CA VAL A 104 -5.37 -0.74 6.73
C VAL A 104 -6.21 0.53 6.75
N THR A 105 -6.69 0.99 5.60
CA THR A 105 -7.27 2.34 5.48
C THR A 105 -8.75 2.42 5.85
N ALA A 106 -9.42 1.27 6.02
CA ALA A 106 -10.88 1.14 6.12
C ALA A 106 -11.63 1.76 4.93
N ARG A 107 -10.96 1.95 3.78
CA ARG A 107 -11.55 2.53 2.57
C ARG A 107 -11.56 1.53 1.43
N ASP A 108 -12.70 1.40 0.79
CA ASP A 108 -12.80 0.68 -0.47
C ASP A 108 -12.03 1.39 -1.60
N ALA A 109 -11.83 0.68 -2.70
CA ALA A 109 -11.06 1.18 -3.85
C ALA A 109 -11.65 2.45 -4.47
N LYS A 110 -12.98 2.65 -4.41
CA LYS A 110 -13.62 3.87 -4.93
C LYS A 110 -13.33 5.04 -3.99
N ALA A 111 -13.54 4.88 -2.69
CA ALA A 111 -13.27 5.89 -1.68
C ALA A 111 -11.79 6.32 -1.63
N ARG A 112 -10.85 5.40 -1.92
CA ARG A 112 -9.42 5.69 -2.07
C ARG A 112 -9.16 6.59 -3.30
N ARG A 113 -9.70 6.21 -4.46
CA ARG A 113 -9.60 7.00 -5.71
C ARG A 113 -10.21 8.39 -5.57
N ASP A 114 -11.41 8.50 -5.02
CA ASP A 114 -12.08 9.78 -4.79
C ASP A 114 -11.33 10.66 -3.79
N SER A 115 -10.59 10.06 -2.85
CA SER A 115 -9.71 10.82 -1.94
C SER A 115 -8.50 11.38 -2.67
N MET A 116 -7.81 10.55 -3.45
CA MET A 116 -6.64 10.96 -4.22
C MET A 116 -6.99 12.04 -5.25
N LYS A 117 -8.14 11.91 -5.93
CA LYS A 117 -8.62 12.93 -6.88
C LYS A 117 -8.85 14.28 -6.22
N ARG A 118 -9.50 14.28 -5.04
CA ARG A 118 -9.71 15.51 -4.27
C ARG A 118 -8.41 16.15 -3.80
N ASP A 119 -7.43 15.34 -3.41
CA ASP A 119 -6.13 15.85 -2.99
C ASP A 119 -5.40 16.57 -4.14
N VAL A 120 -5.50 16.03 -5.36
CA VAL A 120 -4.99 16.67 -6.58
C VAL A 120 -5.77 17.94 -6.92
N GLU A 121 -7.10 17.95 -6.73
CA GLU A 121 -7.94 19.13 -6.97
C GLU A 121 -7.70 20.26 -5.95
N ASP A 122 -7.48 19.92 -4.68
CA ASP A 122 -7.14 20.90 -3.63
C ASP A 122 -5.73 21.51 -3.83
N GLU A 123 -4.81 20.80 -4.47
CA GLU A 123 -3.46 21.29 -4.81
C GLU A 123 -3.45 22.16 -6.09
N ALA A 124 -4.46 22.02 -6.95
CA ALA A 124 -4.59 22.85 -8.14
C ALA A 124 -4.99 24.30 -7.75
N PRO A 125 -4.25 25.33 -8.19
CA PRO A 125 -4.64 26.72 -7.91
C PRO A 125 -5.97 27.03 -8.58
N ASN A 126 -6.96 27.50 -7.80
CA ASN A 126 -8.19 28.09 -8.35
C ASN A 126 -7.82 29.37 -9.11
N TYR A 127 -7.86 29.32 -10.44
CA TYR A 127 -7.67 30.48 -11.33
C TYR A 127 -9.00 31.16 -11.65
#